data_AF-A0A395IEV2-F1
#
_entry.id   AF-A0A395IEV2-F1
#
_cell.length_a   1.000
_cell.length_b   1.000
_cell.length_c   1.000
_cell.angle_alpha   90.00
_cell.angle_beta   90.00
_cell.angle_gamma   90.00
#
_symmetry.space_group_name_H-M   'P 1'
#
loop_
_entity.id
_entity.type
_entity.pdbx_description
1 polymer ?
#
loop_
_entity_poly.entity_id
_entity_poly.type
_entity_poly.pdbx_seq_one_letter_code
_entity_poly.pdbx_strand_id
1 'polypeptide(L)'
;MTMAPINFGVLMIPYQTIDVAMPVDVLASCSKSMIEACQSPDSPELDRLLKHAIDINFFHINETMEPVELTAAFKAVPTNTFENCPPLDYLIVGGPVSTYLLPNLSKALSAPT
;
A
#
# COMPACT_ATOMS: atom_id res chain seq x y z
N MET A 1 17.04 20.28 -4.80
CA MET A 1 15.79 19.96 -5.51
C MET A 1 15.02 19.01 -4.61
N THR A 2 13.84 19.39 -4.15
CA THR A 2 12.94 18.44 -3.46
C THR A 2 12.35 17.53 -4.53
N MET A 3 12.60 16.23 -4.42
CA MET A 3 11.97 15.23 -5.27
C MET A 3 10.46 15.19 -4.97
N ALA A 4 9.63 14.95 -5.98
CA ALA A 4 8.22 14.67 -5.72
C ALA A 4 8.08 13.39 -4.89
N PRO A 5 7.05 13.26 -4.03
CA PRO A 5 6.79 12.03 -3.29
C PRO A 5 6.62 10.83 -4.22
N ILE A 6 7.07 9.66 -3.79
CA ILE A 6 6.82 8.39 -4.49
C ILE A 6 5.44 7.88 -4.07
N ASN A 7 4.57 7.64 -5.03
CA ASN A 7 3.21 7.18 -4.81
C ASN A 7 3.12 5.66 -4.99
N PHE A 8 2.93 4.94 -3.89
CA PHE A 8 2.62 3.51 -3.88
C PHE A 8 1.12 3.28 -3.78
N GLY A 9 0.57 2.48 -4.67
CA GLY A 9 -0.76 1.90 -4.52
C GLY A 9 -0.69 0.50 -3.93
N VAL A 10 -1.65 0.17 -3.08
CA VAL A 10 -1.91 -1.18 -2.58
C VAL A 10 -3.26 -1.61 -3.14
N LEU A 11 -3.27 -2.61 -4.00
CA LEU A 11 -4.52 -3.16 -4.52
C LEU A 11 -5.17 -4.04 -3.44
N MET A 12 -6.29 -3.56 -2.89
CA MET A 12 -7.03 -4.26 -1.86
C MET A 12 -8.01 -5.25 -2.46
N ILE A 13 -7.53 -6.47 -2.66
CA ILE A 13 -8.35 -7.66 -2.84
C ILE A 13 -8.23 -8.52 -1.57
N PRO A 14 -9.06 -9.54 -1.38
CA PRO A 14 -8.80 -10.56 -0.38
C PRO A 14 -7.42 -11.21 -0.63
N TYR A 15 -6.39 -10.74 0.08
CA TYR A 15 -5.00 -11.16 -0.09
C TYR A 15 -4.38 -11.71 1.20
N GLN A 16 -3.25 -12.39 1.05
CA GLN A 16 -2.39 -12.80 2.15
C GLN A 16 -1.81 -11.57 2.86
N THR A 17 -2.23 -11.31 4.10
CA THR A 17 -1.97 -10.05 4.82
C THR A 17 -0.51 -9.61 4.81
N ILE A 18 0.40 -10.55 5.05
CA ILE A 18 1.84 -10.27 5.18
C ILE A 18 2.51 -9.92 3.85
N ASP A 19 1.96 -10.36 2.72
CA ASP A 19 2.51 -10.08 1.38
C ASP A 19 2.48 -8.58 1.07
N VAL A 20 1.55 -7.85 1.70
CA VAL A 20 1.44 -6.39 1.59
C VAL A 20 1.97 -5.72 2.86
N ALA A 21 1.56 -6.19 4.04
CA ALA A 21 1.87 -5.52 5.29
C ALA A 21 3.38 -5.46 5.55
N MET A 22 4.14 -6.52 5.24
CA MET A 22 5.59 -6.53 5.49
C MET A 22 6.37 -5.57 4.57
N PRO A 23 6.18 -5.58 3.23
CA PRO A 23 6.83 -4.58 2.39
C PRO A 23 6.42 -3.14 2.73
N VAL A 24 5.14 -2.91 3.04
CA VAL A 24 4.65 -1.58 3.44
C VAL A 24 5.30 -1.13 4.75
N ASP A 25 5.44 -1.99 5.74
CA ASP A 25 6.09 -1.67 7.02
C ASP A 25 7.57 -1.27 6.84
N VAL A 26 8.31 -2.00 6.00
CA VAL A 26 9.71 -1.67 5.68
C VAL A 26 9.80 -0.32 4.97
N LEU A 27 8.97 -0.10 3.94
CA LEU A 27 8.96 1.16 3.18
C LEU A 27 8.52 2.35 4.04
N ALA A 28 7.47 2.19 4.85
CA ALA A 28 6.97 3.20 5.76
C ALA A 28 8.01 3.52 6.84
N SER A 29 8.75 2.53 7.35
CA SER A 29 9.84 2.76 8.32
C SER A 29 10.97 3.64 7.77
N CYS A 30 11.14 3.68 6.45
CA CYS A 30 12.09 4.58 5.77
C CYS A 30 11.46 5.91 5.35
N SER A 31 10.16 6.12 5.59
CA SER A 31 9.46 7.30 5.11
C SER A 31 9.75 8.52 5.98
N LYS A 32 9.66 9.69 5.35
CA LYS A 32 9.77 10.98 6.02
C LYS A 32 8.70 11.13 7.10
N SER A 33 7.46 10.76 6.79
CA SER A 33 6.34 10.84 7.72
C SER A 33 6.52 9.97 8.96
N MET A 34 7.11 8.77 8.82
CA MET A 34 7.37 7.90 9.97
C MET A 34 8.50 8.45 10.83
N ILE A 35 9.62 8.86 10.23
CA ILE A 35 10.75 9.43 10.99
C ILE A 35 10.31 10.69 11.74
N GLU A 36 9.52 11.57 11.09
CA GLU A 36 8.93 12.74 11.73
C GLU A 36 7.97 12.37 12.88
N ALA A 37 7.15 11.32 12.72
CA ALA A 37 6.25 10.85 13.78
C ALA A 37 6.99 10.25 14.99
N CYS A 38 8.19 9.70 14.78
CA CYS A 38 9.03 9.16 15.84
C CYS A 38 9.95 10.20 16.49
N GLN A 39 10.13 11.38 15.88
CA GLN A 39 10.98 12.43 16.44
C GLN A 39 10.52 12.85 17.84
N SER A 40 11.49 12.94 18.74
CA SER A 40 11.29 13.44 20.10
C SER A 40 12.55 14.17 20.59
N PRO A 41 12.44 15.02 21.63
CA PRO A 41 13.62 15.64 22.23
C PRO A 41 14.69 14.65 22.71
N ASP A 42 14.29 13.40 22.99
CA ASP A 42 15.15 12.33 23.48
C ASP A 42 15.79 11.49 22.35
N SER A 43 15.48 11.78 21.07
CA SER A 43 15.95 11.02 19.90
C SER A 43 16.63 11.89 18.83
N PRO A 44 17.67 12.67 19.18
CA PRO A 44 18.36 13.59 18.26
C PRO A 44 19.02 12.88 17.06
N GLU A 45 19.21 11.57 17.12
CA GLU A 45 19.66 10.75 15.99
C GLU A 45 18.64 10.68 14.84
N LEU A 46 17.33 10.83 15.12
CA LEU A 46 16.30 10.80 14.08
C LEU A 46 16.40 12.01 13.14
N ASP A 47 16.83 13.17 13.65
CA ASP A 47 17.11 14.36 12.82
C ASP A 47 18.19 14.06 11.76
N ARG A 48 19.14 13.19 12.09
CA ARG A 48 20.20 12.77 11.15
C ARG A 48 19.68 11.78 10.12
N LEU A 49 18.63 11.03 10.42
CA LEU A 49 17.97 10.12 9.48
C LEU A 49 16.99 10.86 8.57
N LEU A 50 16.38 11.95 9.03
CA LEU A 50 15.39 12.70 8.26
C LEU A 50 15.91 13.18 6.90
N LYS A 51 17.19 13.57 6.81
CA LYS A 51 17.82 13.96 5.54
C LYS A 51 17.99 12.82 4.52
N HIS A 52 17.84 11.58 4.97
CA HIS A 52 17.89 10.36 4.16
C HIS A 52 16.52 9.71 3.98
N ALA A 53 15.50 10.25 4.66
CA ALA A 53 14.15 9.74 4.59
C ALA A 53 13.56 9.90 3.19
N ILE A 54 12.72 8.95 2.80
CA ILE A 54 12.07 8.95 1.49
C ILE A 54 10.69 9.58 1.65
N ASP A 55 10.33 10.51 0.76
CA ASP A 55 8.98 11.04 0.71
C ASP A 55 8.07 10.02 0.00
N ILE A 56 7.15 9.39 0.75
CA ILE A 56 6.34 8.25 0.28
C ILE A 56 4.88 8.47 0.67
N ASN A 57 3.98 8.26 -0.29
CA ASN A 57 2.55 8.13 -0.05
C ASN A 57 2.09 6.69 -0.30
N PHE A 58 1.20 6.18 0.56
CA PHE A 58 0.52 4.91 0.37
C PHE A 58 -0.97 5.13 0.14
N PHE A 59 -1.49 4.60 -0.95
CA PHE A 59 -2.91 4.61 -1.28
C PHE A 59 -3.42 3.17 -1.24
N HIS A 60 -4.34 2.87 -0.33
CA HIS A 60 -4.98 1.57 -0.20
C HIS A 60 -6.28 1.59 -1.02
N ILE A 61 -6.33 0.82 -2.11
CA ILE A 61 -7.26 1.05 -3.22
C ILE A 61 -8.19 -0.16 -3.40
N ASN A 62 -9.50 0.10 -3.41
CA ASN A 62 -10.53 -0.88 -3.76
C ASN A 62 -11.59 -0.21 -4.68
N GLU A 63 -12.61 -0.94 -5.12
CA GLU A 63 -13.77 -0.36 -5.79
C GLU A 63 -14.65 0.45 -4.83
N THR A 64 -14.72 0.00 -3.57
CA THR A 64 -15.54 0.58 -2.50
C THR A 64 -14.69 0.99 -1.31
N MET A 65 -15.26 1.71 -0.34
CA MET A 65 -14.60 2.02 0.94
C MET A 65 -14.94 0.99 2.03
N GLU A 66 -15.63 -0.11 1.68
CA GLU A 66 -15.97 -1.15 2.63
C GLU A 66 -14.72 -1.92 3.08
N PRO A 67 -14.66 -2.39 4.35
CA PRO A 67 -13.52 -3.16 4.82
C PRO A 67 -13.31 -4.44 4.01
N VAL A 68 -12.07 -4.69 3.62
CA VAL A 68 -11.66 -5.93 2.93
C VAL A 68 -11.13 -6.91 3.96
N GLU A 69 -11.69 -8.13 3.97
CA GLU A 69 -11.18 -9.22 4.80
C GLU A 69 -9.93 -9.84 4.16
N LEU A 70 -8.87 -9.95 4.95
CA LEU A 70 -7.57 -10.48 4.58
C LEU A 70 -7.30 -11.77 5.36
N THR A 71 -6.20 -12.46 5.07
CA THR A 71 -5.84 -13.66 5.84
C THR A 71 -5.59 -13.34 7.32
N ALA A 72 -5.70 -14.36 8.18
CA ALA A 72 -5.58 -14.23 9.64
C ALA A 72 -6.61 -13.28 10.28
N ALA A 73 -7.81 -13.18 9.67
CA ALA A 73 -8.95 -12.40 10.16
C ALA A 73 -8.69 -10.88 10.29
N PHE A 74 -7.68 -10.36 9.59
CA PHE A 74 -7.47 -8.94 9.47
C PHE A 74 -8.55 -8.31 8.59
N LYS A 75 -8.96 -7.10 8.94
CA LYS A 75 -9.82 -6.26 8.10
C LYS A 75 -9.10 -4.93 7.89
N ALA A 76 -8.90 -4.57 6.64
CA ALA A 76 -8.29 -3.30 6.27
C ALA A 76 -9.32 -2.44 5.53
N VAL A 77 -9.30 -1.14 5.82
CA VAL A 77 -10.21 -0.17 5.20
C VAL A 77 -9.45 0.55 4.07
N PRO A 78 -9.99 0.57 2.84
CA PRO A 78 -9.42 1.35 1.75
C PRO A 78 -9.33 2.84 2.11
N THR A 79 -8.31 3.52 1.59
CA THR A 79 -8.21 4.99 1.64
C THR A 79 -8.73 5.63 0.37
N ASN A 80 -8.78 4.87 -0.73
CA ASN A 80 -9.11 5.36 -2.06
C ASN A 80 -9.98 4.35 -2.82
N THR A 81 -10.85 4.88 -3.68
CA THR A 81 -11.49 4.12 -4.74
C THR A 81 -10.65 4.20 -6.01
N PHE A 82 -10.93 3.35 -7.00
CA PHE A 82 -10.31 3.45 -8.33
C PHE A 82 -10.53 4.83 -8.98
N GLU A 83 -11.66 5.48 -8.70
CA GLU A 83 -12.00 6.78 -9.28
C GLU A 83 -11.23 7.96 -8.66
N ASN A 84 -10.88 7.85 -7.37
CA ASN A 84 -10.21 8.93 -6.62
C ASN A 84 -8.73 8.65 -6.33
N CYS A 85 -8.18 7.58 -6.90
CA CYS A 85 -6.77 7.22 -6.75
C CYS A 85 -5.89 8.15 -7.62
N PRO A 86 -4.84 8.79 -7.05
CA PRO A 86 -3.91 9.58 -7.85
C PRO A 86 -3.02 8.67 -8.73
N PRO A 87 -2.30 9.24 -9.71
CA PRO A 87 -1.29 8.50 -10.46
C PRO A 87 -0.25 7.85 -9.53
N LEU A 88 0.02 6.57 -9.77
CA LEU A 88 0.92 5.75 -8.98
C LEU A 88 2.24 5.52 -9.72
N ASP A 89 3.34 5.52 -8.98
CA ASP A 89 4.65 5.09 -9.48
C ASP A 89 4.82 3.57 -9.39
N TYR A 90 4.26 2.97 -8.33
CA TYR A 90 4.33 1.54 -8.06
C TYR A 90 2.99 1.00 -7.57
N LEU A 91 2.70 -0.25 -7.91
CA LEU A 91 1.55 -0.99 -7.41
C LEU A 91 2.01 -2.24 -6.66
N ILE A 92 1.57 -2.38 -5.43
CA ILE A 92 1.78 -3.57 -4.58
C ILE A 92 0.53 -4.43 -4.68
N VAL A 93 0.73 -5.69 -5.05
CA VAL A 93 -0.34 -6.69 -5.19
C VAL A 93 0.04 -7.89 -4.33
N GLY A 94 -0.70 -8.09 -3.23
CA GLY A 94 -0.54 -9.28 -2.40
C GLY A 94 -1.04 -10.54 -3.10
N GLY A 95 -0.52 -11.70 -2.71
CA GLY A 95 -1.05 -12.98 -3.18
C GLY A 95 -2.53 -13.11 -2.82
N PRO A 96 -3.44 -13.32 -3.78
CA PRO A 96 -4.86 -13.47 -3.47
C PRO A 96 -5.09 -14.72 -2.61
N VAL A 97 -6.11 -14.70 -1.76
CA VAL A 97 -6.58 -15.93 -1.11
C VAL A 97 -7.03 -16.93 -2.18
N SER A 98 -6.87 -18.23 -1.91
CA SER A 98 -7.10 -19.29 -2.90
C SER A 98 -8.51 -19.33 -3.49
N THR A 99 -9.49 -18.76 -2.78
CA THR A 99 -10.90 -18.67 -3.22
C THR A 99 -11.20 -17.41 -4.03
N TYR A 100 -10.28 -16.45 -4.08
CA TYR A 100 -10.51 -15.20 -4.80
C TYR A 100 -10.22 -15.38 -6.29
N LEU A 101 -11.24 -15.09 -7.09
CA LEU A 101 -11.12 -15.03 -8.55
C LEU A 101 -11.21 -13.57 -8.96
N LEU A 102 -10.26 -13.13 -9.79
CA LEU A 102 -10.32 -11.81 -10.39
C LEU A 102 -11.64 -11.67 -11.18
N PRO A 103 -12.39 -10.59 -10.95
CA PRO A 103 -13.58 -10.30 -11.75
C PRO A 103 -13.22 -10.31 -13.23
N ASN A 104 -13.98 -11.04 -14.05
CA ASN A 104 -13.78 -11.20 -15.49
C ASN A 104 -12.56 -12.02 -15.94
N LEU A 105 -11.82 -12.70 -15.05
CA LEU A 105 -10.75 -13.62 -15.49
C LEU A 105 -11.29 -14.75 -16.37
N SER A 106 -12.48 -15.27 -16.05
CA SER A 106 -13.19 -16.25 -16.89
C SER A 106 -13.54 -15.69 -18.28
N LYS A 107 -13.82 -14.39 -18.37
CA LYS A 107 -14.15 -13.68 -19.61
C LYS A 107 -12.90 -13.44 -20.47
N ALA A 108 -11.76 -13.15 -19.84
CA ALA A 108 -10.47 -13.03 -20.52
C ALA A 108 -9.95 -14.39 -21.02
N LEU A 109 -10.14 -15.47 -20.25
CA LEU A 109 -9.75 -16.83 -20.64
C LEU A 109 -10.67 -17.46 -21.70
N SER A 110 -11.85 -16.87 -21.95
CA SER A 110 -12.80 -17.31 -22.98
C SER A 110 -12.82 -16.41 -24.22
N ALA A 111 -12.02 -15.34 -24.26
CA ALA A 111 -11.85 -14.53 -25.46
C ALA A 111 -11.00 -15.30 -26.49
N PRO A 112 -11.42 -15.39 -27.76
CA PRO A 112 -10.57 -15.95 -28.80
C PRO A 112 -9.30 -15.09 -28.93
N THR A 113 -8.15 -15.76 -29.02
CA THR A 113 -6.86 -15.13 -29.33
C THR A 113 -6.77 -14.72 -30.79
#